data_AF-A0A520ZW22-F1
#
_entry.id   AF-A0A520ZW22-F1
#
_cell.length_a   1.000
_cell.length_b   1.000
_cell.length_c   1.000
_cell.angle_alpha   90.00
_cell.angle_beta   90.00
_cell.angle_gamma   90.00
#
_symmetry.space_group_name_H-M   'P 1'
#
loop_
_entity.id
_entity.type
_entity.pdbx_description
1 polymer ?
#
loop_
_entity_poly.entity_id
_entity_poly.type
_entity_poly.pdbx_seq_one_letter_code
_entity_poly.pdbx_strand_id
1 'polypeptide(L)'
;MNTRLPDNHFTNQVVSEILIGLRDGLTRFSGTSRVGVIYRLTVDDDYCVCDPAGLLRGHETKIRAEFFDENDRPVSMHHYLLDTHYSRIDRVDDLELDGIICVGGQSGPVPYQMWFTDHHPEILSTGPTRRWLEHAALRFSHDAANEQELYSGISGRFLREYATHAVHDHILYELRRANSARTDNTFSIY
;
A
#
# COMPACT_ATOMS: atom_id res chain seq x y z
N MET A 1 -18.57 2.68 -28.99
CA MET A 1 -17.90 2.92 -27.69
C MET A 1 -17.13 1.65 -27.34
N ASN A 2 -15.82 1.64 -27.58
CA ASN A 2 -14.95 0.50 -27.28
C ASN A 2 -14.55 0.59 -25.81
N THR A 3 -15.19 -0.20 -24.95
CA THR A 3 -14.69 -0.49 -23.61
C THR A 3 -13.50 -1.42 -23.75
N ARG A 4 -12.29 -0.85 -23.74
CA ARG A 4 -11.04 -1.62 -23.58
C ARG A 4 -11.18 -2.39 -22.26
N LEU A 5 -11.24 -3.71 -22.32
CA LEU A 5 -10.91 -4.55 -21.18
C LEU A 5 -9.49 -4.16 -20.76
N PRO A 6 -9.23 -3.75 -19.51
CA PRO A 6 -7.87 -3.43 -19.10
C PRO A 6 -7.01 -4.68 -19.30
N ASP A 7 -5.95 -4.55 -20.10
CA ASP A 7 -4.99 -5.62 -20.31
C ASP A 7 -4.33 -5.93 -18.95
N ASN A 8 -4.74 -7.04 -18.31
CA ASN A 8 -4.16 -7.55 -17.06
C ASN A 8 -2.63 -7.57 -17.08
N HIS A 9 -2.04 -7.69 -18.27
CA HIS A 9 -0.59 -7.64 -18.47
C HIS A 9 0.05 -6.33 -17.99
N PHE A 10 -0.56 -5.17 -18.26
CA PHE A 10 -0.01 -3.88 -17.84
C PHE A 10 -0.02 -3.75 -16.32
N THR A 11 -1.16 -4.01 -15.68
CA THR A 11 -1.27 -3.99 -14.22
C THR A 11 -0.27 -4.96 -13.57
N ASN A 12 -0.18 -6.18 -14.08
CA ASN A 12 0.75 -7.18 -13.57
C ASN A 12 2.21 -6.72 -13.69
N GLN A 13 2.56 -6.02 -14.78
CA GLN A 13 3.87 -5.41 -14.94
C GLN A 13 4.13 -4.32 -13.89
N VAL A 14 3.19 -3.38 -13.71
CA VAL A 14 3.29 -2.29 -12.72
C VAL A 14 3.46 -2.86 -11.31
N VAL A 15 2.60 -3.81 -10.92
CA VAL A 15 2.66 -4.46 -9.61
C VAL A 15 3.99 -5.18 -9.41
N SER A 16 4.46 -5.93 -10.42
CA SER A 16 5.74 -6.64 -10.34
C SER A 16 6.92 -5.69 -10.17
N GLU A 17 6.96 -4.59 -10.91
CA GLU A 17 8.04 -3.60 -10.81
C GLU A 17 8.05 -2.89 -9.45
N ILE A 18 6.87 -2.55 -8.92
CA ILE A 18 6.72 -2.00 -7.57
C ILE A 18 7.19 -3.00 -6.52
N LEU A 19 6.75 -4.27 -6.58
CA LEU A 19 7.17 -5.32 -5.64
C LEU A 19 8.69 -5.54 -5.68
N ILE A 20 9.29 -5.62 -6.87
CA ILE A 20 10.75 -5.78 -7.00
C ILE A 20 11.46 -4.58 -6.36
N GLY A 21 11.04 -3.36 -6.69
CA GLY A 21 11.63 -2.14 -6.14
C GLY A 21 11.52 -2.04 -4.62
N LEU A 22 10.32 -2.32 -4.10
CA LEU A 22 10.01 -2.33 -2.68
C LEU A 22 10.85 -3.37 -1.94
N ARG A 23 10.88 -4.61 -2.44
CA ARG A 23 11.65 -5.72 -1.85
C ARG A 23 13.14 -5.40 -1.79
N ASP A 24 13.70 -4.95 -2.92
CA ASP A 24 15.14 -4.69 -3.03
C ASP A 24 15.54 -3.51 -2.12
N GLY A 25 14.69 -2.47 -2.05
CA GLY A 25 14.90 -1.31 -1.19
C GLY A 25 14.83 -1.66 0.30
N LEU A 26 13.76 -2.34 0.72
CA LEU A 26 13.61 -2.80 2.10
C LEU A 26 14.69 -3.81 2.50
N THR A 27 15.09 -4.70 1.58
CA THR A 27 16.18 -5.65 1.85
C THR A 27 17.49 -4.97 2.18
N ARG A 28 17.81 -3.86 1.49
CA ARG A 28 18.99 -3.05 1.78
C ARG A 28 18.85 -2.25 3.07
N PHE A 29 17.63 -1.85 3.43
CA PHE A 29 17.36 -0.99 4.58
C PHE A 29 17.32 -1.77 5.90
N SER A 30 16.59 -2.89 5.94
CA SER A 30 16.28 -3.64 7.16
C SER A 30 16.73 -5.10 7.12
N GLY A 31 17.40 -5.56 6.06
CA GLY A 31 17.74 -6.98 5.89
C GLY A 31 16.69 -7.73 5.07
N THR A 32 16.96 -9.00 4.75
CA THR A 32 16.18 -9.82 3.80
C THR A 32 14.68 -9.70 4.01
N SER A 33 14.00 -8.96 3.13
CA SER A 33 12.58 -8.62 3.27
C SER A 33 11.76 -9.29 2.18
N ARG A 34 10.63 -9.88 2.54
CA ARG A 34 9.59 -10.30 1.61
C ARG A 34 8.53 -9.21 1.52
N VAL A 35 7.83 -9.20 0.40
CA VAL A 35 6.78 -8.23 0.11
C VAL A 35 5.64 -8.91 -0.62
N GLY A 36 4.43 -8.39 -0.41
CA GLY A 36 3.24 -8.82 -1.12
C GLY A 36 2.23 -7.69 -1.22
N VAL A 37 1.23 -7.87 -2.07
CA VAL A 37 0.11 -6.93 -2.21
C VAL A 37 -1.19 -7.68 -2.45
N ILE A 38 -2.27 -7.17 -1.85
CA ILE A 38 -3.65 -7.52 -2.18
C ILE A 38 -4.28 -6.27 -2.76
N TYR A 39 -4.90 -6.34 -3.94
CA TYR A 39 -5.52 -5.16 -4.57
C TYR A 39 -6.75 -5.54 -5.40
N ARG A 40 -7.56 -4.53 -5.74
CA ARG A 40 -8.62 -4.64 -6.75
C ARG A 40 -8.66 -3.36 -7.59
N LEU A 41 -8.99 -3.49 -8.87
CA LEU A 41 -9.00 -2.35 -9.81
C LEU A 41 -10.40 -1.77 -10.05
N THR A 42 -11.45 -2.57 -9.95
CA THR A 42 -12.84 -2.08 -9.99
C THR A 42 -13.62 -2.52 -8.75
N VAL A 43 -14.80 -1.92 -8.54
CA VAL A 43 -15.59 -2.20 -7.33
C VAL A 43 -16.16 -3.62 -7.31
N ASP A 44 -16.36 -4.18 -8.49
CA ASP A 44 -17.00 -5.47 -8.71
C ASP A 44 -16.00 -6.60 -9.04
N ASP A 45 -14.70 -6.27 -9.15
CA ASP A 45 -13.64 -7.27 -9.35
C ASP A 45 -13.33 -8.04 -8.06
N ASP A 46 -12.90 -9.29 -8.25
CA ASP A 46 -12.27 -10.08 -7.20
C ASP A 46 -10.96 -9.46 -6.72
N TYR A 47 -10.56 -9.78 -5.49
CA TYR A 47 -9.26 -9.40 -4.96
C TYR A 47 -8.13 -10.18 -5.65
N CYS A 48 -7.16 -9.44 -6.19
CA CYS A 48 -5.91 -10.00 -6.70
C CYS A 48 -4.89 -10.08 -5.57
N VAL A 49 -4.30 -11.26 -5.36
CA VAL A 49 -3.21 -11.48 -4.41
C VAL A 49 -1.92 -11.72 -5.17
N CYS A 50 -0.92 -10.87 -4.95
CA CYS A 50 0.43 -11.06 -5.48
C CYS A 50 1.42 -11.20 -4.31
N ASP A 51 1.83 -12.44 -4.05
CA ASP A 51 2.74 -12.80 -2.96
C ASP A 51 3.88 -13.70 -3.49
N PRO A 52 4.87 -13.13 -4.19
CA PRO A 52 5.91 -13.91 -4.87
C PRO A 52 6.83 -14.68 -3.92
N ALA A 53 6.88 -14.30 -2.63
CA ALA A 53 7.79 -14.89 -1.65
C ALA A 53 7.06 -15.63 -0.51
N GLY A 54 5.73 -15.82 -0.62
CA GLY A 54 4.93 -16.53 0.38
C GLY A 54 4.92 -15.84 1.74
N LEU A 55 4.92 -14.50 1.79
CA LEU A 55 4.82 -13.70 3.00
C LEU A 55 3.49 -13.92 3.73
N LEU A 56 2.39 -14.04 2.99
CA LEU A 56 1.03 -14.14 3.53
C LEU A 56 0.63 -15.57 3.92
N ARG A 57 1.52 -16.53 3.67
CA ARG A 57 1.29 -17.94 3.99
C ARG A 57 1.17 -18.13 5.51
N GLY A 58 0.12 -18.83 5.94
CA GLY A 58 -0.22 -19.01 7.35
C GLY A 58 -1.21 -17.96 7.90
N HIS A 59 -1.49 -16.89 7.15
CA HIS A 59 -2.45 -15.85 7.53
C HIS A 59 -3.77 -15.94 6.73
N GLU A 60 -3.99 -17.01 5.98
CA GLU A 60 -5.11 -17.17 5.05
C GLU A 60 -6.46 -17.05 5.76
N THR A 61 -6.55 -17.52 7.01
CA THR A 61 -7.80 -17.46 7.79
C THR A 61 -8.20 -16.02 8.10
N LYS A 62 -7.25 -15.17 8.53
CA LYS A 62 -7.53 -13.78 8.89
C LYS A 62 -7.77 -12.93 7.65
N ILE A 63 -6.98 -13.15 6.60
CA ILE A 63 -7.18 -12.53 5.29
C ILE A 63 -8.57 -12.88 4.75
N ARG A 64 -8.96 -14.16 4.80
CA ARG A 64 -10.27 -14.59 4.29
C ARG A 64 -11.41 -13.95 5.07
N ALA A 65 -11.31 -13.91 6.39
CA ALA A 65 -12.34 -13.31 7.24
C ALA A 65 -12.55 -11.81 6.97
N GLU A 66 -11.51 -11.09 6.55
CA GLU A 66 -11.62 -9.66 6.23
C GLU A 66 -12.15 -9.41 4.82
N PHE A 67 -11.66 -10.17 3.82
CA PHE A 67 -11.95 -9.88 2.42
C PHE A 67 -13.15 -10.63 1.85
N PHE A 68 -13.58 -11.71 2.49
CA PHE A 68 -14.63 -12.58 1.98
C PHE A 68 -15.73 -12.79 3.02
N ASP A 69 -16.99 -12.84 2.55
CA ASP A 69 -18.14 -13.15 3.37
C ASP A 69 -18.26 -14.65 3.68
N GLU A 70 -19.28 -15.04 4.44
CA GLU A 70 -19.55 -16.46 4.79
C GLU A 70 -19.80 -17.36 3.57
N ASN A 71 -20.11 -16.77 2.41
CA ASN A 71 -20.32 -17.46 1.14
C ASN A 71 -19.11 -17.37 0.21
N ASP A 72 -17.95 -16.96 0.72
CA ASP A 72 -16.69 -16.78 -0.03
C ASP A 72 -16.79 -15.72 -1.14
N ARG A 73 -17.67 -14.73 -0.97
CA ARG A 73 -17.81 -13.60 -1.92
C ARG A 73 -17.03 -12.39 -1.41
N PRO A 74 -16.39 -11.61 -2.31
CA PRO A 74 -15.71 -10.39 -1.93
C PRO A 74 -16.65 -9.45 -1.16
N VAL A 75 -16.21 -8.97 0.00
CA VAL A 75 -16.97 -7.98 0.77
C VAL A 75 -17.14 -6.72 -0.10
N SER A 76 -18.40 -6.34 -0.34
CA SER A 76 -18.71 -5.18 -1.17
C SER A 76 -18.19 -3.90 -0.50
N MET A 77 -17.31 -3.17 -1.19
CA MET A 77 -16.93 -1.85 -0.71
C MET A 77 -17.89 -0.79 -1.22
N HIS A 78 -18.07 0.22 -0.39
CA HIS A 78 -18.96 1.31 -0.72
C HIS A 78 -18.42 2.15 -1.89
N HIS A 79 -19.32 2.52 -2.80
CA HIS A 79 -19.07 3.20 -4.08
C HIS A 79 -18.57 4.65 -3.97
N TYR A 80 -18.30 5.17 -2.76
CA TYR A 80 -18.05 6.61 -2.53
C TYR A 80 -16.77 7.15 -3.19
N LEU A 81 -15.90 6.28 -3.72
CA LEU A 81 -14.53 6.60 -4.10
C LEU A 81 -14.34 6.99 -5.57
N LEU A 82 -15.38 6.85 -6.41
CA LEU A 82 -15.28 7.05 -7.86
C LEU A 82 -14.84 8.47 -8.26
N ASP A 83 -14.96 9.46 -7.38
CA ASP A 83 -14.62 10.87 -7.65
C ASP A 83 -13.30 11.32 -6.98
N THR A 84 -12.52 10.39 -6.42
CA THR A 84 -11.32 10.70 -5.64
C THR A 84 -10.07 10.72 -6.53
N HIS A 85 -9.35 11.84 -6.54
CA HIS A 85 -8.11 11.99 -7.32
C HIS A 85 -7.03 10.96 -6.92
N TYR A 86 -6.21 10.49 -7.87
CA TYR A 86 -5.18 9.44 -7.65
C TYR A 86 -4.18 9.76 -6.53
N SER A 87 -3.95 11.05 -6.24
CA SER A 87 -2.99 11.51 -5.23
C SER A 87 -3.55 11.49 -3.81
N ARG A 88 -4.85 11.21 -3.64
CA ARG A 88 -5.50 11.08 -2.35
C ARG A 88 -5.76 9.59 -2.09
N ILE A 89 -5.09 9.07 -1.08
CA ILE A 89 -5.30 7.72 -0.57
C ILE A 89 -6.01 7.83 0.77
N ASP A 90 -7.26 7.37 0.81
CA ASP A 90 -7.98 7.19 2.05
C ASP A 90 -7.49 5.88 2.69
N ARG A 91 -7.04 5.93 3.95
CA ARG A 91 -6.38 4.78 4.58
C ARG A 91 -7.38 3.69 4.92
N VAL A 92 -6.93 2.45 4.79
CA VAL A 92 -7.62 1.25 5.30
C VAL A 92 -6.95 0.84 6.61
N ASP A 93 -7.76 0.28 7.51
CA ASP A 93 -7.28 -0.24 8.79
C ASP A 93 -6.25 -1.37 8.60
N ASP A 94 -5.38 -1.51 9.59
CA ASP A 94 -4.33 -2.53 9.62
C ASP A 94 -4.97 -3.90 9.87
N LEU A 95 -4.59 -4.92 9.09
CA LEU A 95 -5.06 -6.30 9.33
C LEU A 95 -4.47 -6.90 10.60
N GLU A 96 -3.49 -6.26 11.24
CA GLU A 96 -2.84 -6.73 12.45
C GLU A 96 -2.34 -8.19 12.29
N LEU A 97 -1.67 -8.47 11.17
CA LEU A 97 -1.09 -9.79 10.90
C LEU A 97 0.21 -9.93 11.71
N ASP A 98 0.33 -10.99 12.51
CA ASP A 98 1.50 -11.22 13.35
C ASP A 98 2.80 -11.26 12.54
N GLY A 99 3.78 -10.45 12.93
CA GLY A 99 5.09 -10.41 12.26
C GLY A 99 5.08 -9.73 10.89
N ILE A 100 3.97 -9.09 10.48
CA ILE A 100 3.83 -8.42 9.18
C ILE A 100 3.47 -6.96 9.41
N ILE A 101 4.12 -6.07 8.67
CA ILE A 101 3.76 -4.66 8.59
C ILE A 101 2.89 -4.50 7.35
N CYS A 102 1.71 -3.90 7.50
CA CYS A 102 0.86 -3.58 6.36
C CYS A 102 0.47 -2.10 6.30
N VAL A 103 0.19 -1.63 5.10
CA VAL A 103 -0.44 -0.33 4.84
C VAL A 103 -1.44 -0.53 3.71
N GLY A 104 -2.72 -0.28 4.02
CA GLY A 104 -3.82 -0.30 3.08
C GLY A 104 -4.31 1.10 2.70
N GLY A 105 -4.94 1.19 1.54
CA GLY A 105 -5.49 2.43 1.04
C GLY A 105 -6.48 2.24 -0.10
N GLN A 106 -7.27 3.28 -0.32
CA GLN A 106 -8.26 3.38 -1.38
C GLN A 106 -8.04 4.68 -2.16
N SER A 107 -8.13 4.62 -3.49
CA SER A 107 -8.07 5.78 -4.37
C SER A 107 -9.05 5.60 -5.54
N GLY A 108 -9.33 6.66 -6.30
CA GLY A 108 -10.23 6.55 -7.46
C GLY A 108 -9.78 5.49 -8.49
N PRO A 109 -8.50 5.48 -8.93
CA PRO A 109 -7.99 4.48 -9.88
C PRO A 109 -7.81 3.08 -9.29
N VAL A 110 -7.62 2.96 -7.97
CA VAL A 110 -7.38 1.69 -7.28
C VAL A 110 -8.31 1.64 -6.06
N PRO A 111 -9.54 1.12 -6.22
CA PRO A 111 -10.53 1.10 -5.16
C PRO A 111 -10.06 0.36 -3.90
N TYR A 112 -9.20 -0.65 -4.03
CA TYR A 112 -8.54 -1.32 -2.91
C TYR A 112 -7.08 -1.63 -3.20
N GLN A 113 -6.23 -1.41 -2.21
CA GLN A 113 -4.90 -1.98 -2.17
C GLN A 113 -4.39 -2.10 -0.73
N MET A 114 -3.58 -3.10 -0.48
CA MET A 114 -2.84 -3.26 0.77
C MET A 114 -1.49 -3.91 0.51
N TRP A 115 -0.45 -3.23 0.96
CA TRP A 115 0.94 -3.62 0.77
C TRP A 115 1.50 -4.18 2.08
N PHE A 116 2.31 -5.23 1.96
CA PHE A 116 2.81 -6.02 3.08
C PHE A 116 4.33 -6.16 3.02
N THR A 117 4.96 -6.23 4.19
CA THR A 117 6.35 -6.68 4.34
C THR A 117 6.59 -7.30 5.70
N ASP A 118 7.67 -8.06 5.84
CA ASP A 118 8.10 -8.63 7.12
C ASP A 118 8.37 -7.52 8.15
N HIS A 119 8.01 -7.80 9.41
CA HIS A 119 8.50 -7.03 10.54
C HIS A 119 9.88 -7.57 10.95
N HIS A 120 10.89 -6.70 10.90
CA HIS A 120 12.26 -6.99 11.35
C HIS A 120 12.45 -6.50 12.80
N PRO A 121 12.52 -7.41 13.80
CA PRO A 121 12.57 -7.03 15.22
C PRO A 121 13.80 -6.20 15.61
N GLU A 122 14.88 -6.28 14.84
CA GLU A 122 16.10 -5.49 14.99
C GLU A 122 15.92 -4.02 14.61
N ILE A 123 14.84 -3.67 13.90
CA ILE A 123 14.55 -2.30 13.51
C ILE A 123 13.71 -1.64 14.60
N LEU A 124 14.30 -0.64 15.25
CA LEU A 124 13.73 0.06 16.41
C LEU A 124 12.43 0.84 16.12
N SER A 125 12.13 1.13 14.84
CA SER A 125 10.89 1.77 14.44
C SER A 125 10.42 1.24 13.09
N THR A 126 9.18 0.75 13.04
CA THR A 126 8.52 0.36 11.78
C THR A 126 8.08 1.56 10.95
N GLY A 127 8.21 2.78 11.48
CA GLY A 127 7.72 4.01 10.86
C GLY A 127 8.25 4.25 9.45
N PRO A 128 9.59 4.21 9.21
CA PRO A 128 10.15 4.35 7.87
C PRO A 128 9.66 3.24 6.92
N THR A 129 9.57 1.99 7.39
CA THR A 129 9.02 0.89 6.60
C THR A 129 7.57 1.16 6.19
N ARG A 130 6.73 1.67 7.10
CA ARG A 130 5.35 2.09 6.79
C ARG A 130 5.33 3.23 5.75
N ARG A 131 6.24 4.21 5.80
CA ARG A 131 6.33 5.26 4.76
C ARG A 131 6.65 4.70 3.38
N TRP A 132 7.46 3.64 3.33
CA TRP A 132 7.77 2.91 2.10
C TRP A 132 6.52 2.26 1.48
N LEU A 133 5.71 1.58 2.31
CA LEU A 133 4.46 0.97 1.88
C LEU A 133 3.42 2.02 1.45
N GLU A 134 3.34 3.15 2.15
CA GLU A 134 2.51 4.29 1.74
C GLU A 134 2.91 4.81 0.36
N HIS A 135 4.21 4.95 0.11
CA HIS A 135 4.70 5.36 -1.21
C HIS A 135 4.46 4.29 -2.27
N ALA A 136 4.53 3.00 -1.94
CA ALA A 136 4.12 1.95 -2.87
C ALA A 136 2.66 2.13 -3.28
N ALA A 137 1.77 2.43 -2.33
CA ALA A 137 0.36 2.66 -2.61
C ALA A 137 0.10 3.92 -3.47
N LEU A 138 0.83 5.00 -3.20
CA LEU A 138 0.78 6.24 -4.00
C LEU A 138 1.25 6.01 -5.44
N ARG A 139 2.38 5.29 -5.60
CA ARG A 139 2.94 5.00 -6.93
C ARG A 139 2.03 4.06 -7.71
N PHE A 140 1.44 3.05 -7.08
CA PHE A 140 0.50 2.17 -7.75
C PHE A 140 -0.76 2.89 -8.20
N SER A 141 -1.36 3.72 -7.34
CA SER A 141 -2.53 4.54 -7.71
C SER A 141 -2.24 5.48 -8.88
N HIS A 142 -1.06 6.10 -8.87
CA HIS A 142 -0.61 6.98 -9.94
C HIS A 142 -0.41 6.21 -11.25
N ASP A 143 0.29 5.08 -11.23
CA ASP A 143 0.60 4.33 -12.44
C ASP A 143 -0.64 3.64 -13.02
N ALA A 144 -1.58 3.19 -12.17
CA ALA A 144 -2.88 2.67 -12.58
C ALA A 144 -3.80 3.74 -13.19
N ALA A 145 -3.64 5.01 -12.81
CA ALA A 145 -4.38 6.13 -13.39
C ALA A 145 -3.88 6.54 -14.78
N ASN A 146 -2.64 6.20 -15.12
CA ASN A 146 -2.00 6.63 -16.36
C ASN A 146 -2.19 5.59 -17.47
N GLU A 147 -2.20 6.05 -18.72
CA GLU A 147 -2.18 5.17 -19.88
C GLU A 147 -0.82 4.46 -19.99
N GLN A 148 -0.82 3.21 -20.44
CA GLN A 148 0.39 2.40 -20.63
C GLN A 148 1.47 3.12 -21.45
N GLU A 149 1.08 3.96 -22.41
CA GLU A 149 2.00 4.74 -23.25
C GLU A 149 2.81 5.79 -22.47
N LEU A 150 2.32 6.23 -21.32
CA LEU A 150 2.98 7.19 -20.42
C LEU A 150 3.73 6.51 -19.28
N TYR A 151 3.68 5.17 -19.20
CA TYR A 151 4.36 4.42 -18.17
C TYR A 151 5.87 4.38 -18.39
N SER A 152 6.62 4.80 -17.37
CA SER A 152 8.08 4.96 -17.44
C SER A 152 8.86 3.94 -16.60
N GLY A 153 8.18 3.08 -15.84
CA GLY A 153 8.81 2.13 -14.92
C GLY A 153 9.57 2.76 -13.74
N ILE A 154 9.46 4.08 -13.56
CA ILE A 154 10.25 4.82 -12.57
C ILE A 154 9.84 4.45 -11.14
N SER A 155 8.61 4.01 -10.92
CA SER A 155 8.08 3.69 -9.59
C SER A 155 8.87 2.63 -8.86
N GLY A 156 9.19 1.49 -9.51
CA GLY A 156 10.01 0.45 -8.90
C GLY A 156 11.41 0.94 -8.56
N ARG A 157 12.04 1.71 -9.47
CA ARG A 157 13.38 2.27 -9.23
C ARG A 157 13.38 3.30 -8.11
N PHE A 158 12.36 4.15 -8.05
CA PHE A 158 12.19 5.15 -6.98
C PHE A 158 12.08 4.46 -5.63
N LEU A 159 11.20 3.46 -5.53
CA LEU A 159 11.02 2.70 -4.30
C LEU A 159 12.30 1.99 -3.89
N ARG A 160 13.10 1.45 -4.82
CA ARG A 160 14.37 0.80 -4.45
C ARG A 160 15.36 1.75 -3.73
N GLU A 161 15.34 3.03 -4.06
CA GLU A 161 16.27 4.04 -3.52
C GLU A 161 15.61 4.94 -2.45
N TYR A 162 14.43 4.57 -1.94
CA TYR A 162 13.60 5.45 -1.10
C TYR A 162 14.04 5.53 0.37
N ALA A 163 15.12 4.86 0.78
CA ALA A 163 15.55 4.75 2.19
C ALA A 163 15.65 6.08 2.94
N THR A 164 16.41 7.04 2.40
CA THR A 164 16.62 8.34 3.07
C THR A 164 15.32 9.13 3.16
N HIS A 165 14.48 9.05 2.12
CA HIS A 165 13.17 9.70 2.10
C HIS A 165 12.21 9.07 3.10
N ALA A 166 12.19 7.74 3.22
CA ALA A 166 11.36 7.04 4.20
C ALA A 166 11.66 7.46 5.64
N VAL A 167 12.96 7.59 5.99
CA VAL A 167 13.39 8.08 7.31
C VAL A 167 12.98 9.54 7.51
N HIS A 168 13.27 10.39 6.53
CA HIS A 168 12.92 11.81 6.57
C HIS A 168 11.40 12.02 6.73
N ASP A 169 10.60 11.32 5.95
CA ASP A 169 9.14 11.45 5.96
C ASP A 169 8.55 10.92 7.27
N HIS A 170 9.16 9.88 7.86
CA HIS A 170 8.77 9.43 9.19
C HIS A 170 9.11 10.47 10.27
N ILE A 171 10.28 11.10 10.22
CA ILE A 171 10.64 12.18 11.15
C ILE A 171 9.65 13.35 11.04
N LEU A 172 9.34 13.78 9.80
CA LEU A 172 8.36 14.84 9.58
C LEU A 172 6.96 14.46 10.10
N TYR A 173 6.55 13.20 9.92
CA TYR A 173 5.30 12.70 10.46
C TYR A 173 5.27 12.80 11.99
N GLU A 174 6.31 12.34 12.69
CA GLU A 174 6.39 12.41 14.15
C GLU A 174 6.41 13.85 14.66
N LEU A 175 7.13 14.75 13.98
CA LEU A 175 7.14 16.18 14.31
C LEU A 175 5.76 16.83 14.16
N ARG A 176 5.02 16.50 13.09
CA ARG A 176 3.65 16.98 12.90
C ARG A 176 2.73 16.44 13.98
N ARG A 177 2.81 15.15 14.28
CA ARG A 177 2.02 14.50 15.33
C ARG A 177 2.27 15.14 16.70
N ALA A 178 3.52 15.38 17.06
CA ALA A 178 3.88 16.02 18.33
C ALA A 178 3.38 17.47 18.41
N ASN A 179 3.44 18.22 17.30
CA ASN A 179 2.95 19.59 17.24
C ASN A 179 1.43 19.68 17.37
N SER A 180 0.68 18.79 16.70
CA SER A 180 -0.78 18.71 16.83
C SER A 180 -1.22 18.33 18.26
N ALA A 181 -0.54 17.37 18.88
CA ALA A 181 -0.80 17.00 20.27
C ALA A 181 -0.51 18.16 21.25
N ARG A 182 0.47 19.03 20.93
CA ARG A 182 0.79 20.21 21.74
C ARG A 182 -0.27 21.31 21.60
N THR A 183 -0.89 21.47 20.44
CA THR A 183 -1.99 22.44 20.23
C THR A 183 -3.29 21.99 20.90
N ASP A 184 -3.55 20.68 20.99
CA ASP A 184 -4.72 20.14 21.70
C ASP A 184 -4.57 20.21 23.23
N ASN A 185 -3.33 20.28 23.75
CA ASN A 185 -3.04 20.39 25.18
C ASN A 185 -2.88 21.85 25.69
N THR A 186 -3.13 22.85 24.83
CA THR A 186 -3.18 24.25 25.25
C THR A 186 -4.57 24.56 25.81
N PHE A 187 -4.71 24.64 27.14
CA PHE A 187 -5.87 25.26 27.77
C PHE A 187 -5.90 26.74 27.37
N SER A 188 -6.94 27.15 26.63
CA SER A 188 -7.24 28.55 26.39
C SER A 188 -7.67 29.18 27.71
N ILE A 189 -6.77 29.92 28.35
CA ILE A 189 -7.12 30.82 29.45
C ILE A 189 -7.39 32.19 28.82
N TYR A 190 -8.62 32.39 28.35
CA TYR A 190 -9.22 33.72 28.19
C TYR A 190 -10.73 33.59 28.41
#